data_AF-B8CDP7-F1
#
_entry.id   AF-B8CDP7-F1
#
_cell.length_a   1.000
_cell.length_b   1.000
_cell.length_c   1.000
_cell.angle_alpha   90.00
_cell.angle_beta   90.00
_cell.angle_gamma   90.00
#
_symmetry.space_group_name_H-M   'P 1'
#
loop_
_entity.id
_entity.type
_entity.pdbx_description
1 polymer ?
#
loop_
_entity_poly.entity_id
_entity_poly.type
_entity_poly.pdbx_seq_one_letter_code
_entity_poly.pdbx_strand_id
1 'polypeptide(L)'
;MSSNRAILSIIMSMVHMMTVLMQISSSIHAFSTDNSARFAVLPTSPLHYTQQRQVFTDTRRTPTTLLASNEDGNDETNKLLEKARLLREQVSSLETTKLETQQMLQQEREKVQQQKEMLQLEEDKKKSAWKERYSVEVPILKDMGEEVMESIDFPPRLKGGKSRVIAIQAPLPLGLLLGEDASIPGITSVDEVSPDGNGAKAGVQQGDILRAITACQTTMETPTWQLIAGGIGQPKTKRFMYSVDGRPLEEVMDAIVSNRMDALGRDVWLVLERMEEG
;
A
#
# COMPACT_ATOMS: atom_id res chain seq x y z
N MET A 1 -22.55 16.49 -41.11
CA MET A 1 -22.36 17.46 -39.99
C MET A 1 -22.79 16.93 -38.61
N SER A 2 -23.48 15.79 -38.46
CA SER A 2 -23.89 15.30 -37.11
C SER A 2 -22.79 14.56 -36.33
N SER A 3 -21.82 13.93 -37.01
CA SER A 3 -20.75 13.16 -36.34
C SER A 3 -19.82 14.02 -35.47
N ASN A 4 -19.52 15.26 -35.89
CA ASN A 4 -18.62 16.13 -35.12
C ASN A 4 -19.23 16.62 -33.80
N ARG A 5 -20.57 16.68 -33.69
CA ARG A 5 -21.25 17.06 -32.44
C ARG A 5 -21.18 15.95 -31.38
N ALA A 6 -21.22 14.68 -31.80
CA ALA A 6 -21.10 13.55 -30.88
C ALA A 6 -19.69 13.47 -30.27
N ILE A 7 -18.65 13.68 -31.07
CA ILE A 7 -17.26 13.66 -30.61
C ILE A 7 -16.99 14.79 -29.61
N LEU A 8 -17.46 16.01 -29.90
CA LEU A 8 -17.34 17.15 -28.99
C LEU A 8 -18.09 16.94 -27.66
N SER A 9 -19.25 16.28 -27.69
CA SER A 9 -20.00 15.94 -26.46
C SER A 9 -19.25 14.95 -25.58
N ILE A 10 -18.58 13.96 -26.18
CA ILE A 10 -17.79 12.96 -25.43
C ILE A 10 -16.56 13.63 -24.81
N ILE A 11 -15.86 14.47 -25.57
CA ILE A 11 -14.68 15.20 -25.07
C ILE A 11 -15.06 16.12 -23.91
N MET A 12 -16.17 16.86 -24.01
CA MET A 12 -16.62 17.72 -22.90
C MET A 12 -17.04 16.92 -21.65
N SER A 13 -17.65 15.75 -21.83
CA SER A 13 -17.99 14.87 -20.69
C SER A 13 -16.74 14.34 -19.98
N MET A 14 -15.69 13.96 -20.73
CA MET A 14 -14.43 13.49 -20.15
C MET A 14 -13.69 14.61 -19.40
N VAL A 15 -13.66 15.83 -19.95
CA VAL A 15 -13.04 16.98 -19.27
C VAL A 15 -13.76 17.31 -17.97
N HIS A 16 -15.10 17.25 -17.95
CA HIS A 16 -15.87 17.49 -16.74
C HIS A 16 -15.62 16.43 -15.66
N MET A 17 -15.53 15.16 -16.06
CA MET A 17 -15.23 14.06 -15.15
C MET A 17 -13.81 14.15 -14.56
N MET A 18 -12.80 14.55 -15.34
CA MET A 18 -11.45 14.76 -14.82
C MET A 18 -11.36 15.94 -13.84
N THR A 19 -12.15 17.00 -14.07
CA THR A 19 -12.18 18.18 -13.18
C THR A 19 -12.77 17.83 -11.81
N VAL A 20 -13.85 17.04 -11.80
CA VAL A 20 -14.47 16.55 -10.55
C VAL A 20 -13.52 15.62 -9.77
N LEU A 21 -12.79 14.73 -10.46
CA LEU A 21 -11.80 13.86 -9.83
C LEU A 21 -10.64 14.64 -9.18
N MET A 22 -10.19 15.73 -9.81
CA MET A 22 -9.15 16.60 -9.21
C MET A 22 -9.65 17.35 -7.97
N GLN A 23 -10.91 17.81 -7.93
CA GLN A 23 -11.48 18.47 -6.74
C GLN A 23 -11.64 17.51 -5.54
N ILE A 24 -11.94 16.23 -5.80
CA ILE A 24 -12.03 15.22 -4.74
C ILE A 24 -10.63 14.91 -4.17
N SER A 25 -9.60 14.79 -5.01
CA SER A 25 -8.22 14.54 -4.56
C SER A 25 -7.67 15.69 -3.70
N SER A 26 -8.02 16.94 -4.04
CA SER A 26 -7.62 18.13 -3.28
C SER A 26 -8.24 18.19 -1.88
N SER A 27 -9.41 17.59 -1.69
CA SER A 27 -10.14 17.61 -0.40
C SER A 27 -9.64 16.55 0.58
N ILE A 28 -9.00 15.48 0.09
CA ILE A 28 -8.48 14.39 0.93
C ILE A 28 -7.14 14.78 1.58
N HIS A 29 -6.35 15.65 0.95
CA HIS A 29 -5.08 16.11 1.52
C HIS A 29 -5.22 17.16 2.63
N ALA A 30 -6.38 17.81 2.78
CA ALA A 30 -6.60 18.83 3.81
C ALA A 30 -7.00 18.27 5.19
N PHE A 31 -7.13 16.93 5.35
CA PHE A 31 -7.59 16.31 6.60
C PHE A 31 -6.52 15.48 7.32
N SER A 32 -5.25 15.55 6.90
CA SER A 32 -4.18 14.64 7.35
C SER A 32 -2.95 15.35 7.94
N THR A 33 -3.13 16.48 8.61
CA THR A 33 -2.07 17.10 9.42
C THR A 33 -2.68 17.80 10.64
N ASP A 34 -3.05 17.02 11.66
CA ASP A 34 -2.96 17.44 13.07
C ASP A 34 -3.50 16.31 13.96
N ASN A 35 -2.61 15.46 14.44
CA ASN A 35 -2.76 14.83 15.75
C ASN A 35 -1.45 14.12 16.15
N SER A 36 -0.52 14.91 16.67
CA SER A 36 0.54 14.38 17.54
C SER A 36 0.30 14.91 18.96
N ALA A 37 0.60 14.06 19.94
CA ALA A 37 0.54 14.28 21.38
C ALA A 37 -0.84 14.09 22.07
N ARG A 38 -1.03 12.90 22.65
CA ARG A 38 -0.89 12.66 24.10
C ARG A 38 -1.34 11.23 24.45
N PHE A 39 -0.36 10.40 24.80
CA PHE A 39 -0.59 9.13 25.48
C PHE A 39 -1.00 9.44 26.94
N ALA A 40 -2.25 9.14 27.27
CA ALA A 40 -2.69 8.97 28.66
C ALA A 40 -3.35 7.60 28.76
N VAL A 41 -2.69 6.71 29.49
CA VAL A 41 -3.18 5.39 29.88
C VAL A 41 -4.37 5.60 30.81
N LEU A 42 -5.54 5.08 30.45
CA LEU A 42 -6.70 4.97 31.33
C LEU A 42 -7.14 3.51 31.45
N PRO A 43 -7.59 3.08 32.64
CA PRO A 43 -7.93 1.69 32.92
C PRO A 43 -9.23 1.28 32.23
N THR A 44 -9.19 0.11 31.59
CA THR A 44 -10.34 -0.57 30.99
C THR A 44 -11.23 -1.15 32.09
N SER A 45 -12.32 -0.46 32.41
CA SER A 45 -13.46 -1.05 33.13
C SER A 45 -14.48 -1.58 32.12
N PRO A 46 -14.99 -2.81 32.27
CA PRO A 46 -16.02 -3.35 31.39
C PRO A 46 -17.37 -2.73 31.76
N LEU A 47 -17.87 -1.82 30.92
CA LEU A 47 -19.27 -1.37 30.98
C LEU A 47 -20.16 -2.47 30.41
N HIS A 48 -20.76 -3.23 31.32
CA HIS A 48 -21.91 -4.08 31.08
C HIS A 48 -23.05 -3.21 30.50
N TYR A 49 -23.29 -3.30 29.18
CA TYR A 49 -24.45 -2.68 28.56
C TYR A 49 -25.66 -3.57 28.82
N THR A 50 -26.29 -3.39 29.97
CA THR A 50 -27.59 -3.97 30.25
C THR A 50 -28.61 -3.27 29.35
N GLN A 51 -28.91 -3.90 28.22
CA GLN A 51 -29.97 -3.48 27.32
C GLN A 51 -31.29 -3.53 28.09
N GLN A 52 -31.71 -2.37 28.62
CA GLN A 52 -33.02 -2.17 29.21
C GLN A 52 -34.06 -2.37 28.11
N ARG A 53 -34.52 -3.61 27.97
CA ARG A 53 -35.75 -3.97 27.29
C ARG A 53 -36.85 -3.27 28.07
N GLN A 54 -37.31 -2.12 27.58
CA GLN A 54 -38.54 -1.52 28.08
C GLN A 54 -39.66 -2.49 27.72
N VAL A 55 -39.98 -3.35 28.70
CA VAL A 55 -41.22 -4.10 28.74
C VAL A 55 -42.30 -3.03 28.87
N PHE A 56 -42.95 -2.71 27.75
CA PHE A 56 -44.19 -1.98 27.76
C PHE A 56 -45.16 -2.82 28.59
N THR A 57 -45.39 -2.41 29.83
CA THR A 57 -46.37 -3.03 30.70
C THR A 57 -47.75 -2.72 30.14
N ASP A 58 -48.37 -3.76 29.59
CA ASP A 58 -49.76 -3.75 29.19
C ASP A 58 -50.59 -3.35 30.41
N THR A 59 -51.06 -2.10 30.40
CA THR A 59 -51.81 -1.53 31.50
C THR A 59 -53.17 -2.19 31.47
N ARG A 60 -53.44 -3.05 32.47
CA ARG A 60 -54.74 -3.68 32.74
C ARG A 60 -55.87 -2.70 32.44
N ARG A 61 -56.55 -2.92 31.30
CA ARG A 61 -57.88 -2.37 31.07
C ARG A 61 -58.84 -3.10 32.00
N THR A 62 -59.32 -2.38 32.99
CA THR A 62 -60.48 -2.74 33.79
C THR A 62 -61.68 -3.02 32.87
N PRO A 63 -62.46 -4.09 33.08
CA PRO A 63 -63.71 -4.28 32.38
C PRO A 63 -64.74 -3.33 32.99
N THR A 64 -64.86 -2.13 32.42
CA THR A 64 -65.97 -1.23 32.75
C THR A 64 -67.20 -1.73 32.01
N THR A 65 -68.06 -2.45 32.73
CA THR A 65 -69.42 -2.80 32.30
C THR A 65 -70.22 -1.50 32.16
N LEU A 66 -70.25 -0.92 30.96
CA LEU A 66 -71.17 0.15 30.61
C LEU A 66 -72.44 -0.48 30.02
N LEU A 67 -73.44 -0.60 30.89
CA LEU A 67 -74.85 -0.63 30.51
C LEU A 67 -75.16 0.68 29.79
N ALA A 68 -75.38 0.60 28.47
CA ALA A 68 -76.07 1.63 27.72
C ALA A 68 -77.09 0.94 26.81
N SER A 69 -78.31 0.88 27.32
CA SER A 69 -79.52 0.95 26.50
C SER A 69 -79.39 2.12 25.53
N ASN A 70 -79.54 1.87 24.21
CA ASN A 70 -80.16 2.74 23.20
C ASN A 70 -79.95 2.11 21.81
N GLU A 71 -81.06 1.77 21.14
CA GLU A 71 -81.12 1.03 19.85
C GLU A 71 -80.68 1.81 18.60
N ASP A 72 -80.02 2.97 18.75
CA ASP A 72 -79.47 3.77 17.63
C ASP A 72 -77.94 3.63 17.45
N GLY A 73 -77.23 2.86 18.28
CA GLY A 73 -75.76 2.74 18.26
C GLY A 73 -75.18 1.72 17.26
N ASN A 74 -76.02 1.00 16.52
CA ASN A 74 -75.59 -0.09 15.64
C ASN A 74 -74.90 0.40 14.35
N ASP A 75 -75.16 1.64 13.94
CA ASP A 75 -74.55 2.25 12.76
C ASP A 75 -73.12 2.77 13.07
N GLU A 76 -72.89 3.24 14.29
CA GLU A 76 -71.59 3.76 14.73
C GLU A 76 -70.57 2.64 14.98
N THR A 77 -71.01 1.52 15.56
CA THR A 77 -70.18 0.31 15.75
C THR A 77 -69.77 -0.32 14.41
N ASN A 78 -70.69 -0.39 13.44
CA ASN A 78 -70.38 -0.87 12.09
C ASN A 78 -69.37 0.04 11.36
N LYS A 79 -69.52 1.37 11.47
CA LYS A 79 -68.55 2.35 10.94
C LYS A 79 -67.16 2.19 11.56
N LEU A 80 -67.07 1.91 12.86
CA LEU A 80 -65.80 1.66 13.55
C LEU A 80 -65.14 0.35 13.10
N LEU A 81 -65.93 -0.69 12.85
CA LEU A 81 -65.45 -2.00 12.39
C LEU A 81 -64.92 -1.94 10.95
N GLU A 82 -65.62 -1.20 10.08
CA GLU A 82 -65.17 -0.95 8.71
C GLU A 82 -63.90 -0.08 8.67
N LYS A 83 -63.81 0.95 9.52
CA LYS A 83 -62.60 1.74 9.71
C LYS A 83 -61.42 0.90 10.22
N ALA A 84 -61.67 -0.03 11.14
CA ALA A 84 -60.65 -0.95 11.63
C ALA A 84 -60.16 -1.90 10.52
N ARG A 85 -61.05 -2.33 9.61
CA ARG A 85 -60.66 -3.15 8.45
C ARG A 85 -59.78 -2.37 7.48
N LEU A 86 -60.17 -1.14 7.13
CA LEU A 86 -59.39 -0.26 6.25
C LEU A 86 -57.99 0.05 6.84
N LEU A 87 -57.92 0.29 8.16
CA LEU A 87 -56.65 0.52 8.84
C LEU A 87 -55.74 -0.72 8.79
N ARG A 88 -56.28 -1.93 8.94
CA ARG A 88 -55.49 -3.16 8.84
C ARG A 88 -54.91 -3.36 7.43
N GLU A 89 -55.68 -3.03 6.40
CA GLU A 89 -55.24 -3.10 5.00
C GLU A 89 -54.16 -2.05 4.69
N GLN A 90 -54.31 -0.83 5.21
CA GLN A 90 -53.29 0.21 5.14
C GLN A 90 -52.01 -0.18 5.89
N VAL A 91 -52.12 -0.77 7.08
CA VAL A 91 -50.95 -1.24 7.82
C VAL A 91 -50.26 -2.38 7.08
N SER A 92 -51.02 -3.34 6.53
CA SER A 92 -50.45 -4.45 5.76
C SER A 92 -49.68 -3.97 4.52
N SER A 93 -50.23 -3.03 3.76
CA SER A 93 -49.54 -2.45 2.59
C SER A 93 -48.31 -1.62 2.95
N LEU A 94 -48.33 -0.92 4.10
CA LEU A 94 -47.16 -0.22 4.62
C LEU A 94 -46.07 -1.18 5.10
N GLU A 95 -46.44 -2.29 5.73
CA GLU A 95 -45.50 -3.32 6.19
C GLU A 95 -44.78 -3.99 5.02
N THR A 96 -45.50 -4.33 3.94
CA THR A 96 -44.89 -4.91 2.73
C THR A 96 -43.94 -3.93 2.06
N THR A 97 -44.35 -2.67 1.89
CA THR A 97 -43.50 -1.61 1.30
C THR A 97 -42.23 -1.39 2.12
N LYS A 98 -42.33 -1.41 3.45
CA LYS A 98 -41.19 -1.27 4.35
C LYS A 98 -40.23 -2.44 4.23
N LEU A 99 -40.75 -3.67 4.13
CA LEU A 99 -39.95 -4.88 3.95
C LEU A 99 -39.19 -4.85 2.62
N GLU A 100 -39.87 -4.51 1.53
CA GLU A 100 -39.25 -4.40 0.19
C GLU A 100 -38.15 -3.34 0.17
N THR A 101 -38.41 -2.17 0.76
CA THR A 101 -37.41 -1.10 0.88
C THR A 101 -36.20 -1.56 1.68
N GLN A 102 -36.43 -2.29 2.79
CA GLN A 102 -35.34 -2.82 3.61
C GLN A 102 -34.51 -3.88 2.87
N GLN A 103 -35.15 -4.76 2.10
CA GLN A 103 -34.46 -5.75 1.26
C GLN A 103 -33.64 -5.09 0.15
N MET A 104 -34.21 -4.08 -0.53
CA MET A 104 -33.47 -3.33 -1.56
C MET A 104 -32.23 -2.64 -0.98
N LEU A 105 -32.37 -1.96 0.17
CA LEU A 105 -31.24 -1.31 0.85
C LEU A 105 -30.17 -2.32 1.28
N GLN A 106 -30.57 -3.52 1.71
CA GLN A 106 -29.62 -4.56 2.06
C GLN A 106 -28.86 -5.08 0.83
N GLN A 107 -29.57 -5.35 -0.27
CA GLN A 107 -28.94 -5.74 -1.53
C GLN A 107 -28.00 -4.66 -2.08
N GLU A 108 -28.38 -3.39 -1.97
CA GLU A 108 -27.52 -2.28 -2.40
C GLU A 108 -26.25 -2.19 -1.55
N ARG A 109 -26.36 -2.34 -0.24
CA ARG A 109 -25.18 -2.40 0.66
C ARG A 109 -24.26 -3.56 0.33
N GLU A 110 -24.81 -4.74 0.05
CA GLU A 110 -24.03 -5.91 -0.34
C GLU A 110 -23.30 -5.69 -1.67
N LYS A 111 -23.97 -5.11 -2.68
CA LYS A 111 -23.34 -4.76 -3.96
C LYS A 111 -22.21 -3.74 -3.80
N VAL A 112 -22.43 -2.69 -3.01
CA VAL A 112 -21.41 -1.68 -2.72
C VAL A 112 -20.23 -2.30 -1.96
N GLN A 113 -20.49 -3.20 -1.03
CA GLN A 113 -19.45 -3.90 -0.27
C GLN A 113 -18.62 -4.81 -1.19
N GLN A 114 -19.27 -5.62 -2.03
CA GLN A 114 -18.59 -6.47 -3.02
C GLN A 114 -17.74 -5.65 -3.99
N GLN A 115 -18.24 -4.50 -4.44
CA GLN A 115 -17.49 -3.62 -5.33
C GLN A 115 -16.24 -3.06 -4.64
N LYS A 116 -16.33 -2.67 -3.36
CA LYS A 116 -15.18 -2.20 -2.58
C LYS A 116 -14.13 -3.29 -2.40
N GLU A 117 -14.56 -4.52 -2.08
CA GLU A 117 -13.66 -5.66 -1.91
C GLU A 117 -12.91 -6.01 -3.20
N MET A 118 -13.61 -5.98 -4.35
CA MET A 118 -12.95 -6.21 -5.65
C MET A 118 -11.91 -5.12 -5.97
N LEU A 119 -12.22 -3.85 -5.71
CA LEU A 119 -11.27 -2.74 -5.93
C LEU A 119 -10.03 -2.87 -5.04
N GLN A 120 -10.21 -3.23 -3.76
CA GLN A 120 -9.09 -3.46 -2.84
C GLN A 120 -8.21 -4.62 -3.30
N LEU A 121 -8.82 -5.73 -3.74
CA LEU A 121 -8.09 -6.88 -4.26
C LEU A 121 -7.24 -6.50 -5.50
N GLU A 122 -7.78 -5.67 -6.40
CA GLU A 122 -7.03 -5.19 -7.56
C GLU A 122 -5.86 -4.27 -7.17
N GLU A 123 -6.06 -3.38 -6.19
CA GLU A 123 -4.99 -2.54 -5.68
C GLU A 123 -3.88 -3.36 -5.01
N ASP A 124 -4.24 -4.36 -4.21
CA ASP A 124 -3.27 -5.21 -3.52
C ASP A 124 -2.50 -6.07 -4.52
N LYS A 125 -3.15 -6.57 -5.57
CA LYS A 125 -2.47 -7.24 -6.69
C LYS A 125 -1.48 -6.31 -7.39
N LYS A 126 -1.86 -5.05 -7.66
CA LYS A 126 -0.96 -4.06 -8.26
C LYS A 126 0.22 -3.74 -7.35
N LYS A 127 0.00 -3.60 -6.04
CA LYS A 127 1.06 -3.35 -5.04
C LYS A 127 1.99 -4.55 -4.90
N SER A 128 1.47 -5.78 -4.92
CA SER A 128 2.30 -7.00 -4.89
C SER A 128 3.16 -7.10 -6.13
N ALA A 129 2.55 -6.96 -7.31
CA ALA A 129 3.28 -6.99 -8.59
C ALA A 129 4.33 -5.87 -8.68
N TRP A 130 4.06 -4.70 -8.11
CA TRP A 130 5.04 -3.62 -8.01
C TRP A 130 6.23 -4.02 -7.14
N LYS A 131 5.98 -4.51 -5.93
CA LYS A 131 7.04 -4.96 -5.02
C LYS A 131 7.88 -6.08 -5.64
N GLU A 132 7.24 -7.07 -6.26
CA GLU A 132 7.95 -8.17 -6.92
C GLU A 132 8.89 -7.70 -8.03
N ARG A 133 8.54 -6.64 -8.77
CA ARG A 133 9.38 -6.09 -9.85
C ARG A 133 10.58 -5.28 -9.36
N TYR A 134 10.44 -4.62 -8.21
CA TYR A 134 11.39 -3.62 -7.73
C TYR A 134 12.06 -4.01 -6.40
N SER A 135 11.74 -5.19 -5.87
CA SER A 135 12.42 -5.76 -4.70
C SER A 135 13.39 -6.85 -5.10
N VAL A 136 14.51 -6.94 -4.38
CA VAL A 136 15.49 -8.01 -4.59
C VAL A 136 16.18 -8.40 -3.30
N GLU A 137 16.54 -9.68 -3.18
CA GLU A 137 17.27 -10.20 -2.05
C GLU A 137 18.77 -9.93 -2.19
N VAL A 138 19.36 -9.29 -1.18
CA VAL A 138 20.77 -8.92 -1.14
C VAL A 138 21.39 -9.17 0.23
N PRO A 139 22.71 -9.42 0.31
CA PRO A 139 23.39 -9.59 1.59
C PRO A 139 23.55 -8.23 2.30
N ILE A 140 22.91 -8.11 3.47
CA ILE A 140 23.01 -6.94 4.33
C ILE A 140 23.82 -7.30 5.57
N LEU A 141 24.87 -6.52 5.84
CA LEU A 141 25.65 -6.64 7.07
C LEU A 141 24.87 -6.05 8.24
N LYS A 142 24.57 -6.88 9.25
CA LYS A 142 23.93 -6.45 10.49
C LYS A 142 24.94 -5.94 11.51
N ASP A 143 24.43 -5.25 12.53
CA ASP A 143 25.25 -4.66 13.62
C ASP A 143 26.11 -5.72 14.35
N MET A 144 25.65 -6.97 14.37
CA MET A 144 26.35 -8.10 14.98
C MET A 144 27.47 -8.68 14.10
N GLY A 145 27.69 -8.12 12.90
CA GLY A 145 28.70 -8.56 11.94
C GLY A 145 28.30 -9.75 11.07
N GLU A 146 27.05 -10.20 11.18
CA GLU A 146 26.49 -11.27 10.33
C GLU A 146 25.89 -10.69 9.05
N GLU A 147 26.14 -11.37 7.93
CA GLU A 147 25.52 -11.05 6.63
C GLU A 147 24.23 -11.87 6.49
N VAL A 148 23.10 -11.19 6.34
CA VAL A 148 21.78 -11.81 6.18
C VAL A 148 21.18 -11.39 4.84
N MET A 149 20.61 -12.35 4.10
CA MET A 149 19.88 -12.07 2.87
C MET A 149 18.56 -11.37 3.21
N GLU A 150 18.38 -10.14 2.74
CA GLU A 150 17.16 -9.37 2.95
C GLU A 150 16.59 -8.87 1.63
N SER A 151 15.26 -8.92 1.50
CA SER A 151 14.54 -8.32 0.39
C SER A 151 14.47 -6.80 0.59
N ILE A 152 15.09 -6.07 -0.33
CA ILE A 152 15.16 -4.61 -0.32
C ILE A 152 14.36 -4.06 -1.50
N ASP A 153 13.50 -3.08 -1.24
CA ASP A 153 12.70 -2.38 -2.25
C ASP A 153 13.48 -1.18 -2.82
N PHE A 154 13.50 -1.08 -4.15
CA PHE A 154 14.19 -0.01 -4.88
C PHE A 154 13.19 0.79 -5.71
N PRO A 155 12.91 2.07 -5.37
CA PRO A 155 12.03 2.90 -6.19
C PRO A 155 12.54 2.99 -7.62
N PRO A 156 11.71 2.81 -8.67
CA PRO A 156 12.16 2.88 -10.06
C PRO A 156 12.73 4.25 -10.40
N ARG A 157 13.86 4.26 -11.08
CA ARG A 157 14.44 5.48 -11.66
C ARG A 157 13.94 5.71 -13.08
N LEU A 158 13.67 4.63 -13.81
CA LEU A 158 13.20 4.71 -15.18
C LEU A 158 11.70 5.00 -15.22
N LYS A 159 11.34 6.05 -15.97
CA LYS A 159 9.94 6.43 -16.16
C LYS A 159 9.26 5.43 -17.10
N GLY A 160 8.02 5.08 -16.78
CA GLY A 160 7.16 4.26 -17.65
C GLY A 160 6.84 2.86 -17.13
N GLY A 161 7.39 2.45 -15.98
CA GLY A 161 7.02 1.20 -15.32
C GLY A 161 7.38 -0.07 -16.09
N LYS A 162 8.26 0.05 -17.09
CA LYS A 162 8.78 -1.04 -17.92
C LYS A 162 10.19 -1.44 -17.51
N SER A 163 10.58 -1.18 -16.26
CA SER A 163 11.86 -1.64 -15.73
C SER A 163 11.62 -2.68 -14.64
N ARG A 164 12.68 -3.42 -14.34
CA ARG A 164 12.74 -4.35 -13.20
C ARG A 164 14.11 -4.27 -12.54
N VAL A 165 14.15 -4.58 -11.26
CA VAL A 165 15.38 -4.64 -10.48
C VAL A 165 15.84 -6.09 -10.41
N ILE A 166 17.13 -6.30 -10.67
CA ILE A 166 17.77 -7.61 -10.60
C ILE A 166 19.03 -7.50 -9.74
N ALA A 167 19.37 -8.58 -9.04
CA ALA A 167 20.65 -8.72 -8.37
C ALA A 167 21.44 -9.82 -9.03
N ILE A 168 22.71 -9.54 -9.30
CA ILE A 168 23.63 -10.47 -9.92
C ILE A 168 24.91 -10.55 -9.09
N GLN A 169 25.60 -11.68 -9.21
CA GLN A 169 26.90 -11.90 -8.59
C GLN A 169 27.94 -12.14 -9.67
N ALA A 170 29.09 -11.49 -9.55
CA ALA A 170 30.18 -11.63 -10.50
C ALA A 170 31.56 -11.48 -9.83
N PRO A 171 32.54 -12.33 -10.15
CA PRO A 171 33.91 -12.14 -9.69
C PRO A 171 34.58 -10.94 -10.35
N LEU A 172 35.52 -10.30 -9.66
CA LEU A 172 36.40 -9.30 -10.28
C LEU A 172 37.41 -9.96 -11.25
N PRO A 173 37.84 -9.28 -12.33
CA PRO A 173 37.36 -7.99 -12.83
C PRO A 173 36.01 -8.11 -13.57
N LEU A 174 35.13 -7.12 -13.38
CA LEU A 174 33.80 -7.14 -14.01
C LEU A 174 33.83 -6.87 -15.52
N GLY A 175 34.79 -6.07 -15.99
CA GLY A 175 34.86 -5.68 -17.41
C GLY A 175 33.71 -4.77 -17.83
N LEU A 176 33.37 -3.79 -16.99
CA LEU A 176 32.30 -2.82 -17.23
C LEU A 176 32.89 -1.42 -17.42
N LEU A 177 32.36 -0.68 -18.37
CA LEU A 177 32.51 0.76 -18.46
C LEU A 177 31.27 1.41 -17.87
N LEU A 178 31.44 2.19 -16.81
CA LEU A 178 30.36 2.92 -16.16
C LEU A 178 30.40 4.39 -16.57
N GLY A 179 29.22 4.94 -16.82
CA GLY A 179 29.01 6.35 -17.09
C GLY A 179 28.03 6.96 -16.09
N GLU A 180 27.98 8.28 -16.08
CA GLU A 180 26.91 9.03 -15.42
C GLU A 180 25.91 9.49 -16.48
N ASP A 181 24.62 9.31 -16.22
CA ASP A 181 23.57 9.76 -17.13
C ASP A 181 23.59 11.28 -17.27
N ALA A 182 23.81 11.76 -18.49
CA ALA A 182 23.90 13.19 -18.77
C ALA A 182 22.59 13.97 -18.51
N SER A 183 21.45 13.27 -18.50
CA SER A 183 20.12 13.87 -18.28
C SER A 183 19.71 13.90 -16.81
N ILE A 184 20.23 12.96 -16.00
CA ILE A 184 19.86 12.82 -14.58
C ILE A 184 21.11 12.62 -13.73
N PRO A 185 21.62 13.69 -13.09
CA PRO A 185 22.77 13.61 -12.19
C PRO A 185 22.58 12.56 -11.09
N GLY A 186 23.65 11.84 -10.78
CA GLY A 186 23.66 10.78 -9.75
C GLY A 186 22.99 9.47 -10.17
N ILE A 187 22.75 9.26 -11.47
CA ILE A 187 22.44 7.94 -12.05
C ILE A 187 23.69 7.40 -12.72
N THR A 188 24.21 6.27 -12.23
CA THR A 188 25.29 5.54 -12.88
C THR A 188 24.72 4.46 -13.79
N SER A 189 25.06 4.50 -15.08
CA SER A 189 24.68 3.50 -16.08
C SER A 189 25.87 2.67 -16.55
N VAL A 190 25.58 1.49 -17.06
CA VAL A 190 26.56 0.65 -17.78
C VAL A 190 26.62 1.11 -19.23
N ASP A 191 27.68 1.81 -19.58
CA ASP A 191 27.87 2.36 -20.93
C ASP A 191 28.40 1.32 -21.91
N GLU A 192 29.24 0.39 -21.43
CA GLU A 192 29.78 -0.70 -22.24
C GLU A 192 30.07 -1.92 -21.35
N VAL A 193 29.91 -3.12 -21.92
CA VAL A 193 30.25 -4.39 -21.28
C VAL A 193 31.27 -5.12 -22.16
N SER A 194 32.43 -5.43 -21.59
CA SER A 194 33.43 -6.25 -22.28
C SER A 194 32.92 -7.68 -22.44
N PRO A 195 32.89 -8.24 -23.66
CA PRO A 195 32.35 -9.59 -23.92
C PRO A 195 33.04 -10.70 -23.11
N ASP A 196 34.33 -10.53 -22.83
CA ASP A 196 35.13 -11.51 -22.08
C ASP A 196 35.10 -11.28 -20.55
N GLY A 197 34.51 -10.15 -20.12
CA GLY A 197 34.42 -9.74 -18.72
C GLY A 197 33.47 -10.62 -17.91
N ASN A 198 33.72 -10.72 -16.59
CA ASN A 198 32.87 -11.51 -15.70
C ASN A 198 31.46 -10.90 -15.55
N GLY A 199 31.30 -9.60 -15.74
CA GLY A 199 30.01 -8.91 -15.76
C GLY A 199 29.13 -9.37 -16.92
N ALA A 200 29.68 -9.51 -18.13
CA ALA A 200 28.95 -10.07 -19.28
C ALA A 200 28.45 -11.48 -18.99
N LYS A 201 29.34 -12.34 -18.44
CA LYS A 201 29.01 -13.73 -18.09
C LYS A 201 27.94 -13.84 -17.00
N ALA A 202 27.91 -12.88 -16.08
CA ALA A 202 26.87 -12.75 -15.06
C ALA A 202 25.56 -12.13 -15.58
N GLY A 203 25.53 -11.70 -16.84
CA GLY A 203 24.35 -11.18 -17.50
C GLY A 203 24.13 -9.67 -17.36
N VAL A 204 25.16 -8.88 -17.02
CA VAL A 204 25.12 -7.41 -17.13
C VAL A 204 24.93 -7.01 -18.59
N GLN A 205 24.11 -5.99 -18.84
CA GLN A 205 23.84 -5.47 -20.17
C GLN A 205 24.17 -3.98 -20.25
N GLN A 206 24.48 -3.52 -21.45
CA GLN A 206 24.59 -2.08 -21.74
C GLN A 206 23.23 -1.41 -21.48
N GLY A 207 23.26 -0.24 -20.85
CA GLY A 207 22.07 0.51 -20.45
C GLY A 207 21.46 0.12 -19.11
N ASP A 208 21.98 -0.92 -18.44
CA ASP A 208 21.59 -1.20 -17.05
C ASP A 208 21.98 -0.03 -16.14
N ILE A 209 21.09 0.33 -15.20
CA ILE A 209 21.38 1.33 -14.18
C ILE A 209 21.87 0.63 -12.92
N LEU A 210 23.04 1.03 -12.42
CA LEU A 210 23.59 0.51 -11.17
C LEU A 210 22.90 1.18 -9.97
N ARG A 211 22.19 0.40 -9.15
CA ARG A 211 21.41 0.86 -7.99
C ARG A 211 22.14 0.65 -6.66
N ALA A 212 22.82 -0.47 -6.54
CA ALA A 212 23.64 -0.79 -5.38
C ALA A 212 24.75 -1.78 -5.75
N ILE A 213 25.80 -1.80 -4.94
CA ILE A 213 26.93 -2.71 -5.11
C ILE A 213 27.49 -3.10 -3.74
N THR A 214 28.02 -4.31 -3.58
CA THR A 214 28.83 -4.56 -2.38
C THR A 214 30.10 -3.71 -2.40
N ALA A 215 30.50 -3.24 -1.23
CA ALA A 215 31.75 -2.51 -1.03
C ALA A 215 32.43 -2.99 0.25
N CYS A 216 33.74 -2.74 0.35
CA CYS A 216 34.53 -3.06 1.52
C CYS A 216 35.09 -1.79 2.15
N GLN A 217 35.02 -1.68 3.47
CA GLN A 217 35.62 -0.60 4.23
C GLN A 217 36.46 -1.17 5.37
N THR A 218 37.68 -0.68 5.51
CA THR A 218 38.51 -0.99 6.68
C THR A 218 38.10 -0.13 7.85
N THR A 219 37.65 -0.77 8.93
CA THR A 219 37.30 -0.13 10.19
C THR A 219 38.25 -0.61 11.29
N MET A 220 38.59 0.27 12.21
CA MET A 220 39.35 -0.12 13.40
C MET A 220 38.38 -0.67 14.44
N GLU A 221 38.52 -1.94 14.80
CA GLU A 221 37.76 -2.52 15.90
C GLU A 221 38.66 -2.64 17.13
N THR A 222 38.21 -2.05 18.23
CA THR A 222 38.81 -2.21 19.57
C THR A 222 37.88 -3.07 20.43
N PRO A 223 38.14 -4.38 20.59
CA PRO A 223 37.36 -5.19 21.51
C PRO A 223 37.47 -4.62 22.94
N THR A 224 36.36 -4.66 23.68
CA THR A 224 36.21 -3.96 24.98
C THR A 224 37.28 -4.34 26.00
N TRP A 225 37.80 -5.58 25.97
CA TRP A 225 38.89 -5.99 26.85
C TRP A 225 40.23 -5.32 26.49
N GLN A 226 40.50 -5.07 25.20
CA GLN A 226 41.74 -4.40 24.76
C GLN A 226 41.75 -2.94 25.15
N LEU A 227 40.59 -2.27 25.19
CA LEU A 227 40.48 -0.90 25.70
C LEU A 227 40.93 -0.79 27.17
N ILE A 228 40.63 -1.82 27.97
CA ILE A 228 41.02 -1.87 29.39
C ILE A 228 42.52 -2.18 29.54
N ALA A 229 43.09 -2.98 28.65
CA ALA A 229 44.49 -3.40 28.67
C ALA A 229 45.46 -2.46 27.89
N GLY A 230 44.98 -1.33 27.36
CA GLY A 230 45.79 -0.39 26.57
C GLY A 230 46.18 -0.90 25.17
N GLY A 231 45.41 -1.84 24.61
CA GLY A 231 45.62 -2.38 23.28
C GLY A 231 45.24 -1.40 22.17
N ILE A 232 46.04 -1.38 21.10
CA ILE A 232 45.74 -0.67 19.85
C ILE A 232 44.72 -1.51 19.06
N GLY A 233 43.67 -0.88 18.53
CA GLY A 233 42.65 -1.56 17.73
C GLY A 233 43.24 -2.28 16.51
N GLN A 234 42.56 -3.32 16.05
CA GLN A 234 42.97 -4.06 14.86
C GLN A 234 42.14 -3.62 13.65
N PRO A 235 42.76 -3.39 12.48
CA PRO A 235 42.02 -3.10 11.27
C PRO A 235 41.25 -4.35 10.84
N LYS A 236 39.94 -4.19 10.63
CA LYS A 236 39.08 -5.22 10.06
C LYS A 236 38.34 -4.67 8.85
N THR A 237 38.39 -5.43 7.77
CA THR A 237 37.61 -5.13 6.57
C THR A 237 36.19 -5.64 6.76
N LYS A 238 35.22 -4.73 6.67
CA LYS A 238 33.79 -5.04 6.64
C LYS A 238 33.29 -4.92 5.22
N ARG A 239 32.46 -5.87 4.81
CA ARG A 239 31.76 -5.84 3.53
C ARG A 239 30.29 -5.49 3.76
N PHE A 240 29.74 -4.59 2.97
CA PHE A 240 28.36 -4.13 3.10
C PHE A 240 27.78 -3.78 1.74
N MET A 241 26.46 -3.60 1.67
CA MET A 241 25.79 -3.12 0.46
C MET A 241 25.83 -1.59 0.40
N TYR A 242 26.51 -1.04 -0.60
CA TYR A 242 26.64 0.39 -0.86
C TYR A 242 25.57 0.83 -1.86
N SER A 243 24.73 1.79 -1.47
CA SER A 243 23.73 2.39 -2.36
C SER A 243 24.39 3.40 -3.29
N VAL A 244 24.21 3.18 -4.59
CA VAL A 244 24.79 4.00 -5.68
C VAL A 244 23.88 5.19 -6.02
N ASP A 245 22.60 5.09 -5.68
CA ASP A 245 21.60 6.11 -5.95
C ASP A 245 22.01 7.52 -5.47
N GLY A 246 22.19 8.45 -6.40
CA GLY A 246 22.53 9.85 -6.10
C GLY A 246 23.99 10.09 -5.73
N ARG A 247 24.87 9.09 -5.92
CA ARG A 247 26.30 9.20 -5.64
C ARG A 247 27.08 9.64 -6.88
N PRO A 248 28.19 10.38 -6.72
CA PRO A 248 29.07 10.72 -7.83
C PRO A 248 29.77 9.46 -8.36
N LEU A 249 30.05 9.44 -9.67
CA LEU A 249 30.64 8.27 -10.35
C LEU A 249 31.96 7.82 -9.71
N GLU A 250 32.78 8.77 -9.25
CA GLU A 250 34.06 8.49 -8.61
C GLU A 250 33.90 7.65 -7.32
N GLU A 251 32.93 8.00 -6.47
CA GLU A 251 32.63 7.23 -5.25
C GLU A 251 32.15 5.82 -5.58
N VAL A 252 31.38 5.67 -6.66
CA VAL A 252 30.88 4.37 -7.13
C VAL A 252 32.03 3.50 -7.64
N MET A 253 32.97 4.09 -8.39
CA MET A 253 34.17 3.41 -8.86
C MET A 253 35.07 2.97 -7.70
N ASP A 254 35.26 3.83 -6.69
CA ASP A 254 35.99 3.50 -5.47
C ASP A 254 35.32 2.34 -4.71
N ALA A 255 33.98 2.36 -4.61
CA ALA A 255 33.21 1.27 -4.00
C ALA A 255 33.41 -0.06 -4.75
N ILE A 256 33.42 -0.07 -6.09
CA ILE A 256 33.71 -1.28 -6.89
C ILE A 256 35.12 -1.80 -6.57
N VAL A 257 36.12 -0.93 -6.67
CA VAL A 257 37.53 -1.28 -6.48
C VAL A 257 37.78 -1.79 -5.06
N SER A 258 37.06 -1.27 -4.08
CA SER A 258 37.20 -1.68 -2.68
C SER A 258 36.97 -3.17 -2.44
N ASN A 259 36.16 -3.85 -3.27
CA ASN A 259 35.92 -5.30 -3.16
C ASN A 259 37.20 -6.13 -3.34
N ARG A 260 38.28 -5.58 -3.91
CA ARG A 260 39.60 -6.24 -3.94
C ARG A 260 40.18 -6.46 -2.53
N MET A 261 39.68 -5.74 -1.53
CA MET A 261 40.09 -5.87 -0.13
C MET A 261 39.33 -6.98 0.63
N ASP A 262 38.36 -7.65 0.01
CA ASP A 262 37.64 -8.75 0.65
C ASP A 262 38.58 -9.93 0.90
N ALA A 263 38.87 -10.21 2.17
CA ALA A 263 39.81 -11.27 2.56
C ALA A 263 39.36 -12.67 2.12
N LEU A 264 38.06 -12.85 1.89
CA LEU A 264 37.49 -14.12 1.43
C LEU A 264 37.40 -14.22 -0.10
N GLY A 265 37.72 -13.14 -0.84
CA GLY A 265 37.69 -13.11 -2.30
C GLY A 265 36.31 -13.44 -2.90
N ARG A 266 35.23 -13.09 -2.21
CA ARG A 266 33.85 -13.41 -2.63
C ARG A 266 33.42 -12.54 -3.81
N ASP A 267 32.56 -13.08 -4.66
CA ASP A 267 31.98 -12.38 -5.82
C ASP A 267 31.28 -11.09 -5.42
N VAL A 268 31.34 -10.07 -6.29
CA VAL A 268 30.69 -8.77 -6.08
C VAL A 268 29.21 -8.89 -6.41
N TRP A 269 28.37 -8.35 -5.54
CA TRP A 269 26.94 -8.22 -5.82
C TRP A 269 26.68 -6.88 -6.51
N LEU A 270 25.95 -6.90 -7.62
CA LEU A 270 25.48 -5.72 -8.33
C LEU A 270 23.94 -5.77 -8.33
N VAL A 271 23.31 -4.68 -7.92
CA VAL A 271 21.87 -4.47 -8.07
C VAL A 271 21.66 -3.53 -9.23
N LEU A 272 20.96 -4.00 -10.25
CA LEU A 272 20.76 -3.31 -11.51
C LEU A 272 19.27 -3.07 -11.75
N GLU A 273 18.92 -1.89 -12.25
CA GLU A 273 17.60 -1.63 -12.83
C GLU A 273 17.73 -1.73 -14.36
N ARG A 274 16.97 -2.65 -14.94
CA ARG A 274 16.99 -2.97 -16.38
C ARG A 274 15.66 -2.62 -17.03
N MET A 275 15.71 -2.02 -18.21
CA MET A 275 14.53 -1.89 -19.08
C MET A 275 14.10 -3.27 -19.60
N GLU A 276 12.85 -3.63 -19.40
CA GLU A 276 12.22 -4.77 -20.06
C GLU A 276 12.00 -4.40 -21.53
N GLU A 277 12.75 -5.03 -22.43
CA GLU A 277 12.42 -5.04 -23.85
C GLU A 277 11.08 -5.79 -24.00
N GLY A 278 10.07 -5.09 -24.54
CA GLY A 278 8.72 -5.62 -24.75
C GLY A 278 8.57 -6.42 -26.02
#